data_AF-A0A7J6SXY4-F1
#
_entry.id   AF-A0A7J6SXY4-F1
#
_cell.length_a   1.000
_cell.length_b   1.000
_cell.length_c   1.000
_cell.angle_alpha   90.00
_cell.angle_beta   90.00
_cell.angle_gamma   90.00
#
_symmetry.space_group_name_H-M   'P 1'
#
loop_
_entity.id
_entity.type
_entity.pdbx_description
1 polymer ?
#
loop_
_entity_poly.entity_id
_entity_poly.type
_entity_poly.pdbx_seq_one_letter_code
_entity_poly.pdbx_strand_id
1 'polypeptide(L)'
;ETVIRNAAVDGLVKIAETSEAICQQYCFPALVRLAAGEWFTTRVSACCLAPGLYCHCTEQQQAEVRRLFACLANDDTPMVKRAAAQQTRYLFEVVDKSSIISELLGIHRSQATDEVQDAIREACVHSTMVMAEKFTEDDNRQYTVWALTSFFTDRSWRVRLSMAKYFDRLCKALGPDLTTSDLLQPFTGLLNDPEQDVRIAAVEAVQKCVSVLSVDQLQSFIIPQFSKLALDQAQPVRAALADIIGGVAEALGRDATQKTLLNLILDLMKDEHHTVRLNMVSQAATICGVLGLDTMVGSVLGTVQSLIMDNQWRIRLAVIQQMPKLAQLFGPELFQQKLEGLFLSSLNDSVYSVREAVIANIQPISEVFGSQWTEEHLLPKIVEQYQQVQGQGYSGRLTTLQAVGRL
;
A
#
# COMPACT_ATOMS: atom_id res chain seq x y z
N GLU A 1 15.93 -26.74 14.73
CA GLU A 1 16.92 -27.03 13.66
C GLU A 1 16.99 -25.93 12.60
N THR A 2 15.91 -25.58 11.88
CA THR A 2 15.92 -24.54 10.83
C THR A 2 16.46 -23.18 11.28
N VAL A 3 16.10 -22.71 12.47
CA VAL A 3 16.61 -21.44 13.03
C VAL A 3 18.15 -21.45 13.18
N ILE A 4 18.72 -22.57 13.62
CA ILE A 4 20.17 -22.72 13.80
C ILE A 4 20.85 -22.77 12.43
N ARG A 5 20.27 -23.45 11.44
CA ARG A 5 20.82 -23.49 10.07
C ARG A 5 20.85 -22.10 9.44
N ASN A 6 19.78 -21.32 9.58
CA ASN A 6 19.75 -19.95 9.05
C ASN A 6 20.82 -19.07 9.71
N ALA A 7 20.94 -19.12 11.04
CA ALA A 7 22.00 -18.38 11.75
C ALA A 7 23.41 -18.80 11.32
N ALA A 8 23.63 -20.09 11.03
CA ALA A 8 24.91 -20.59 10.51
C ALA A 8 25.19 -20.09 9.08
N VAL A 9 24.17 -20.04 8.21
CA VAL A 9 24.29 -19.46 6.86
C VAL A 9 24.65 -17.97 6.97
N ASP A 10 23.91 -17.21 7.78
CA ASP A 10 24.17 -15.77 7.99
C ASP A 10 25.58 -15.53 8.53
N GLY A 11 26.05 -16.39 9.44
CA GLY A 11 27.42 -16.33 9.96
C GLY A 11 28.48 -16.57 8.88
N LEU A 12 28.27 -17.55 8.00
CA LEU A 12 29.19 -17.83 6.90
C LEU A 12 29.24 -16.71 5.86
N VAL A 13 28.09 -16.09 5.55
CA VAL A 13 28.03 -14.93 4.65
C VAL A 13 28.81 -13.76 5.26
N LYS A 14 28.60 -13.44 6.54
CA LYS A 14 29.37 -12.40 7.24
C LYS A 14 30.87 -12.66 7.23
N ILE A 15 31.30 -13.91 7.39
CA ILE A 15 32.72 -14.27 7.28
C ILE A 15 33.24 -14.01 5.87
N ALA A 16 32.50 -14.40 4.83
CA ALA A 16 32.88 -14.16 3.45
C ALA A 16 33.00 -12.66 3.11
N GLU A 17 32.14 -11.83 3.69
CA GLU A 17 32.19 -10.36 3.54
C GLU A 17 33.48 -9.75 4.12
N THR A 18 34.11 -10.37 5.13
CA THR A 18 35.35 -9.83 5.72
C THR A 18 36.57 -10.03 4.83
N SER A 19 36.58 -11.04 3.97
CA SER A 19 37.72 -11.37 3.12
C SER A 19 37.33 -12.29 1.97
N GLU A 20 37.55 -11.82 0.74
CA GLU A 20 37.39 -12.62 -0.47
C GLU A 20 38.29 -13.86 -0.46
N ALA A 21 39.52 -13.75 0.06
CA ALA A 21 40.41 -14.90 0.18
C ALA A 21 39.83 -16.00 1.08
N ILE A 22 39.21 -15.62 2.20
CA ILE A 22 38.52 -16.57 3.09
C ILE A 22 37.31 -17.17 2.37
N CYS A 23 36.53 -16.35 1.66
CA CYS A 23 35.40 -16.84 0.88
C CYS A 23 35.85 -17.90 -0.14
N GLN A 24 36.81 -17.55 -0.98
CA GLN A 24 37.30 -18.37 -2.09
C GLN A 24 37.96 -19.66 -1.61
N GLN A 25 38.70 -19.62 -0.50
CA GLN A 25 39.45 -20.76 0.01
C GLN A 25 38.62 -21.68 0.91
N TYR A 26 37.63 -21.16 1.65
CA TYR A 26 36.93 -21.92 2.70
C TYR A 26 35.41 -21.91 2.56
N CYS A 27 34.77 -20.75 2.35
CA CYS A 27 33.31 -20.68 2.28
C CYS A 27 32.76 -21.30 0.98
N PHE A 28 33.39 -21.02 -0.16
CA PHE A 28 32.99 -21.60 -1.45
C PHE A 28 33.10 -23.14 -1.44
N PRO A 29 34.21 -23.77 -1.00
CA PRO A 29 34.26 -25.23 -0.86
C PRO A 29 33.21 -25.79 0.12
N ALA A 30 32.81 -25.04 1.15
CA ALA A 30 31.72 -25.44 2.02
C ALA A 30 30.37 -25.45 1.30
N LEU A 31 30.09 -24.43 0.47
CA LEU A 31 28.91 -24.40 -0.39
C LEU A 31 28.86 -25.62 -1.33
N VAL A 32 29.97 -25.96 -1.99
CA VAL A 32 30.04 -27.14 -2.87
C VAL A 32 29.69 -28.43 -2.12
N ARG A 33 30.26 -28.62 -0.92
CA ARG A 33 29.97 -29.79 -0.07
C ARG A 33 28.51 -29.84 0.38
N LEU A 34 27.93 -28.70 0.76
CA LEU A 34 26.52 -28.62 1.16
C LEU A 34 25.58 -28.94 0.00
N ALA A 35 25.88 -28.44 -1.21
CA ALA A 35 25.09 -28.70 -2.40
C ALA A 35 25.12 -30.19 -2.82
N ALA A 36 26.25 -30.88 -2.60
CA ALA A 36 26.42 -32.31 -2.87
C ALA A 36 25.98 -33.23 -1.72
N GLY A 37 25.50 -32.68 -0.60
CA GLY A 37 25.16 -33.46 0.59
C GLY A 37 23.94 -34.37 0.37
N GLU A 38 23.97 -35.57 0.95
CA GLU A 38 22.89 -36.57 0.82
C GLU A 38 21.57 -36.09 1.45
N TRP A 39 21.66 -35.39 2.58
CA TRP A 39 20.50 -34.89 3.31
C TRP A 39 19.96 -33.60 2.70
N PHE A 40 18.65 -33.57 2.40
CA PHE A 40 18.01 -32.40 1.80
C PHE A 40 18.19 -31.12 2.63
N THR A 41 18.34 -31.22 3.95
CA THR A 41 18.57 -30.07 4.84
C THR A 41 19.89 -29.36 4.56
N THR A 42 20.92 -30.10 4.14
CA THR A 42 22.22 -29.53 3.74
C THR A 42 22.11 -28.77 2.42
N ARG A 43 21.38 -29.34 1.46
CA ARG A 43 21.09 -28.71 0.16
C ARG A 43 20.20 -27.47 0.28
N VAL A 44 19.24 -27.48 1.20
CA VAL A 44 18.46 -26.27 1.56
C VAL A 44 19.39 -25.18 2.08
N SER A 45 20.34 -25.50 2.97
CA SER A 45 21.33 -24.50 3.42
C SER A 45 22.23 -24.00 2.28
N ALA A 46 22.56 -24.85 1.30
CA ALA A 46 23.31 -24.45 0.11
C ALA A 46 22.54 -23.41 -0.72
N CYS A 47 21.22 -23.59 -0.91
CA CYS A 47 20.37 -22.60 -1.58
C CYS A 47 20.46 -21.23 -0.90
N CYS A 48 20.41 -21.18 0.43
CA CYS A 48 20.45 -19.92 1.18
C CYS A 48 21.85 -19.28 1.20
N LEU A 49 22.91 -20.09 1.12
CA LEU A 49 24.29 -19.61 1.17
C LEU A 49 24.77 -19.06 -0.18
N ALA A 50 24.31 -19.63 -1.29
CA ALA A 50 24.79 -19.30 -2.63
C ALA A 50 24.72 -17.80 -3.00
N PRO A 51 23.60 -17.07 -2.79
CA PRO A 51 23.54 -15.65 -3.13
C PRO A 51 24.55 -14.80 -2.37
N GLY A 52 24.70 -15.05 -1.06
CA GLY A 52 25.59 -14.26 -0.19
C GLY A 52 27.07 -14.47 -0.46
N LEU A 53 27.47 -15.60 -1.05
CA LEU A 53 28.88 -15.84 -1.41
C LEU A 53 29.23 -15.34 -2.82
N TYR A 54 28.25 -15.19 -3.70
CA TYR A 54 28.48 -14.99 -5.13
C TYR A 54 29.41 -13.81 -5.46
N CYS A 55 29.19 -12.65 -4.84
CA CYS A 55 30.00 -11.45 -5.06
C CYS A 55 31.45 -11.57 -4.57
N HIS A 56 31.74 -12.53 -3.69
CA HIS A 56 33.07 -12.73 -3.10
C HIS A 56 33.85 -13.88 -3.76
N CYS A 57 33.23 -14.54 -4.74
CA CYS A 57 33.81 -15.63 -5.50
C CYS A 57 34.58 -15.12 -6.73
N THR A 58 35.57 -15.88 -7.19
CA THR A 58 36.21 -15.64 -8.50
C THR A 58 35.23 -15.91 -9.64
N GLU A 59 35.51 -15.44 -10.86
CA GLU A 59 34.63 -15.69 -12.03
C GLU A 59 34.35 -17.18 -12.27
N GLN A 60 35.38 -18.03 -12.13
CA GLN A 60 35.24 -19.48 -12.25
C GLN A 60 34.34 -20.05 -11.14
N GLN A 61 34.48 -19.56 -9.91
CA GLN A 61 33.65 -19.98 -8.79
C GLN A 61 32.21 -19.48 -8.96
N GLN A 62 32.00 -18.27 -9.46
CA GLN A 62 30.68 -17.73 -9.76
C GLN A 62 29.95 -18.59 -10.80
N ALA A 63 30.62 -19.00 -11.87
CA ALA A 63 30.06 -19.95 -12.84
C ALA A 63 29.65 -21.27 -12.19
N GLU A 64 30.50 -21.79 -11.29
CA GLU A 64 30.17 -23.01 -10.53
C GLU A 64 29.02 -22.80 -9.54
N VAL A 65 28.90 -21.62 -8.88
CA VAL A 65 27.75 -21.29 -8.04
C VAL A 65 26.46 -21.31 -8.86
N ARG A 66 26.45 -20.71 -10.07
CA ARG A 66 25.28 -20.75 -10.96
C ARG A 66 24.93 -22.18 -11.37
N ARG A 67 25.93 -22.99 -11.73
CA ARG A 67 25.73 -24.42 -12.07
C ARG A 67 25.17 -25.22 -10.89
N LEU A 68 25.71 -25.05 -9.69
CA LEU A 68 25.23 -25.73 -8.49
C LEU A 68 23.82 -25.29 -8.13
N PHE A 69 23.53 -23.99 -8.20
CA PHE A 69 22.21 -23.45 -7.91
C PHE A 69 21.16 -23.95 -8.91
N ALA A 70 21.53 -24.05 -10.19
CA ALA A 70 20.71 -24.69 -11.22
C ALA A 70 20.36 -26.15 -10.86
N CYS A 71 21.32 -26.94 -10.39
CA CYS A 71 21.05 -28.30 -9.91
C CYS A 71 20.09 -28.31 -8.71
N LEU A 72 20.30 -27.43 -7.73
CA LEU A 72 19.43 -27.32 -6.54
C LEU A 72 18.00 -26.88 -6.89
N ALA A 73 17.86 -25.97 -7.85
CA ALA A 73 16.57 -25.50 -8.33
C ALA A 73 15.76 -26.58 -9.08
N ASN A 74 16.45 -27.60 -9.60
CA ASN A 74 15.85 -28.76 -10.25
C ASN A 74 15.97 -30.06 -9.43
N ASP A 75 16.20 -29.96 -8.11
CA ASP A 75 16.35 -31.12 -7.22
C ASP A 75 15.07 -31.96 -7.16
N ASP A 76 15.19 -33.28 -7.03
CA ASP A 76 14.04 -34.17 -6.90
C ASP A 76 13.24 -33.92 -5.60
N THR A 77 13.89 -33.34 -4.59
CA THR A 77 13.28 -33.07 -3.29
C THR A 77 12.50 -31.76 -3.31
N PRO A 78 11.17 -31.78 -3.08
CA PRO A 78 10.33 -30.57 -3.12
C PRO A 78 10.79 -29.45 -2.17
N MET A 79 11.35 -29.82 -1.02
CA MET A 79 11.86 -28.85 -0.04
C MET A 79 13.07 -28.07 -0.55
N VAL A 80 13.94 -28.70 -1.36
CA VAL A 80 15.14 -28.06 -1.93
C VAL A 80 14.74 -27.15 -3.09
N LYS A 81 13.86 -27.61 -4.00
CA LYS A 81 13.31 -26.76 -5.07
C LYS A 81 12.65 -25.50 -4.54
N ARG A 82 11.81 -25.65 -3.51
CA ARG A 82 11.16 -24.50 -2.85
C ARG A 82 12.19 -23.56 -2.22
N ALA A 83 13.21 -24.09 -1.55
CA ALA A 83 14.27 -23.27 -0.98
C ALA A 83 15.05 -22.53 -2.07
N ALA A 84 15.40 -23.19 -3.17
CA ALA A 84 16.06 -22.57 -4.31
C ALA A 84 15.20 -21.45 -4.91
N ALA A 85 13.92 -21.71 -5.21
CA ALA A 85 13.01 -20.70 -5.75
C ALA A 85 12.90 -19.46 -4.85
N GLN A 86 12.82 -19.64 -3.53
CA GLN A 86 12.79 -18.55 -2.54
C GLN A 86 14.09 -17.72 -2.52
N GLN A 87 15.22 -18.33 -2.88
CA GLN A 87 16.53 -17.69 -2.91
C GLN A 87 16.89 -17.11 -4.27
N THR A 88 16.21 -17.53 -5.35
CA THR A 88 16.46 -17.07 -6.73
C THR A 88 16.45 -15.54 -6.85
N ARG A 89 15.54 -14.85 -6.13
CA ARG A 89 15.48 -13.37 -6.16
C ARG A 89 16.81 -12.73 -5.74
N TYR A 90 17.41 -13.22 -4.65
CA TYR A 90 18.66 -12.67 -4.12
C TYR A 90 19.84 -13.02 -5.01
N LEU A 91 19.83 -14.21 -5.62
CA LEU A 91 20.84 -14.57 -6.60
C LEU A 91 20.75 -13.67 -7.84
N PHE A 92 19.54 -13.41 -8.35
CA PHE A 92 19.36 -12.57 -9.55
C PHE A 92 19.71 -11.09 -9.31
N GLU A 93 19.62 -10.60 -8.07
CA GLU A 93 20.11 -9.27 -7.70
C GLU A 93 21.61 -9.14 -7.98
N VAL A 94 22.40 -10.20 -7.69
CA VAL A 94 23.87 -10.18 -7.78
C VAL A 94 24.45 -10.77 -9.07
N VAL A 95 23.72 -11.65 -9.76
CA VAL A 95 24.17 -12.23 -11.05
C VAL A 95 23.90 -11.27 -12.20
N ASP A 96 24.81 -11.17 -13.17
CA ASP A 96 24.65 -10.31 -14.35
C ASP A 96 23.51 -10.80 -15.28
N LYS A 97 22.95 -9.86 -16.07
CA LYS A 97 21.82 -10.13 -16.98
C LYS A 97 22.12 -11.27 -17.97
N SER A 98 23.31 -11.29 -18.57
CA SER A 98 23.70 -12.31 -19.55
C SER A 98 23.65 -13.71 -18.95
N SER A 99 24.27 -13.89 -17.78
CA SER A 99 24.29 -15.18 -17.07
C SER A 99 22.90 -15.63 -16.63
N ILE A 100 22.02 -14.70 -16.21
CA ILE A 100 20.62 -15.04 -15.90
C ILE A 100 19.95 -15.63 -17.15
N ILE A 101 20.07 -14.96 -18.29
CA ILE A 101 19.41 -15.36 -19.55
C ILE A 101 19.96 -16.69 -20.06
N SER A 102 21.28 -16.86 -20.10
CA SER A 102 21.92 -18.03 -20.71
C SER A 102 21.89 -19.29 -19.84
N GLU A 103 21.97 -19.16 -18.51
CA GLU A 103 22.19 -20.30 -17.62
C GLU A 103 21.00 -20.60 -16.69
N LEU A 104 20.27 -19.57 -16.23
CA LEU A 104 19.29 -19.72 -15.14
C LEU A 104 17.84 -19.58 -15.60
N LEU A 105 17.60 -18.89 -16.73
CA LEU A 105 16.26 -18.56 -17.21
C LEU A 105 15.42 -19.80 -17.52
N GLY A 106 16.01 -20.85 -18.10
CA GLY A 106 15.28 -22.09 -18.42
C GLY A 106 14.69 -22.74 -17.17
N ILE A 107 15.44 -22.74 -16.07
CA ILE A 107 15.02 -23.33 -14.79
C ILE A 107 13.96 -22.43 -14.13
N HIS A 108 14.17 -21.11 -14.15
CA HIS A 108 13.17 -20.16 -13.65
C HIS A 108 11.84 -20.31 -14.39
N ARG A 109 11.85 -20.48 -15.73
CA ARG A 109 10.63 -20.75 -16.51
C ARG A 109 9.91 -22.02 -16.07
N SER A 110 10.66 -23.10 -15.83
CA SER A 110 10.09 -24.35 -15.35
C SER A 110 9.46 -24.21 -13.95
N GLN A 111 10.09 -23.44 -13.05
CA GLN A 111 9.57 -23.19 -11.70
C GLN A 111 8.35 -22.26 -11.71
N ALA A 112 8.33 -21.26 -12.59
CA ALA A 112 7.21 -20.34 -12.75
C ALA A 112 5.92 -21.05 -13.18
N THR A 113 6.02 -22.18 -13.87
CA THR A 113 4.88 -23.02 -14.28
C THR A 113 4.70 -24.27 -13.41
N ASP A 114 5.28 -24.33 -12.20
CA ASP A 114 5.23 -25.53 -11.36
C ASP A 114 3.78 -25.96 -11.04
N GLU A 115 3.40 -27.17 -11.45
CA GLU A 115 2.03 -27.68 -11.33
C GLU A 115 1.70 -28.27 -9.95
N VAL A 116 2.66 -28.33 -9.02
CA VAL A 116 2.47 -29.00 -7.73
C VAL A 116 2.50 -28.01 -6.58
N GLN A 117 3.49 -27.12 -6.54
CA GLN A 117 3.78 -26.26 -5.39
C GLN A 117 3.53 -24.79 -5.73
N ASP A 118 2.42 -24.25 -5.25
CA ASP A 118 2.12 -22.82 -5.36
C ASP A 118 3.21 -21.93 -4.73
N ALA A 119 3.83 -22.35 -3.63
CA ALA A 119 4.93 -21.63 -2.99
C ALA A 119 6.15 -21.43 -3.90
N ILE A 120 6.37 -22.32 -4.89
CA ILE A 120 7.44 -22.14 -5.90
C ILE A 120 7.03 -21.03 -6.88
N ARG A 121 5.79 -21.07 -7.39
CA ARG A 121 5.28 -20.04 -8.31
C ARG A 121 5.20 -18.66 -7.63
N GLU A 122 4.80 -18.62 -6.36
CA GLU A 122 4.81 -17.41 -5.54
C GLU A 122 6.24 -16.86 -5.41
N ALA A 123 7.23 -17.72 -5.12
CA ALA A 123 8.63 -17.32 -5.12
C ALA A 123 9.10 -16.75 -6.47
N CYS A 124 8.61 -17.32 -7.58
CA CYS A 124 8.92 -16.86 -8.93
C CYS A 124 8.36 -15.47 -9.26
N VAL A 125 7.28 -15.02 -8.59
CA VAL A 125 6.82 -13.63 -8.72
C VAL A 125 7.93 -12.68 -8.28
N HIS A 126 8.59 -12.96 -7.15
CA HIS A 126 9.66 -12.12 -6.62
C HIS A 126 10.90 -12.09 -7.53
N SER A 127 11.36 -13.25 -8.02
CA SER A 127 12.51 -13.27 -8.93
C SER A 127 12.21 -12.68 -10.29
N THR A 128 10.97 -12.83 -10.80
CA THR A 128 10.55 -12.17 -12.06
C THR A 128 10.49 -10.65 -11.90
N MET A 129 10.10 -10.13 -10.72
CA MET A 129 10.17 -8.69 -10.42
C MET A 129 11.63 -8.19 -10.47
N VAL A 130 12.59 -8.91 -9.88
CA VAL A 130 14.02 -8.56 -9.95
C VAL A 130 14.52 -8.55 -11.39
N MET A 131 14.11 -9.54 -12.20
CA MET A 131 14.42 -9.54 -13.64
C MET A 131 13.82 -8.29 -14.31
N ALA A 132 12.55 -7.97 -14.03
CA ALA A 132 11.87 -6.83 -14.62
C ALA A 132 12.59 -5.50 -14.36
N GLU A 133 13.10 -5.29 -13.15
CA GLU A 133 13.85 -4.09 -12.76
C GLU A 133 15.27 -4.04 -13.37
N LYS A 134 15.85 -5.21 -13.69
CA LYS A 134 17.22 -5.33 -14.21
C LYS A 134 17.31 -5.36 -15.73
N PHE A 135 16.23 -5.74 -16.39
CA PHE A 135 16.18 -5.99 -17.84
C PHE A 135 15.75 -4.74 -18.59
N THR A 136 16.10 -4.66 -19.88
CA THR A 136 15.56 -3.62 -20.77
C THR A 136 14.11 -3.92 -21.12
N GLU A 137 13.40 -2.98 -21.73
CA GLU A 137 12.03 -3.21 -22.18
C GLU A 137 11.91 -4.38 -23.18
N ASP A 138 12.83 -4.47 -24.15
CA ASP A 138 12.87 -5.56 -25.13
C ASP A 138 13.15 -6.92 -24.48
N ASP A 139 14.11 -6.95 -23.54
CA ASP A 139 14.40 -8.15 -22.74
C ASP A 139 13.15 -8.55 -21.94
N ASN A 140 12.43 -7.59 -21.35
CA ASN A 140 11.24 -7.86 -20.57
C ASN A 140 10.10 -8.42 -21.43
N ARG A 141 9.86 -7.82 -22.59
CA ARG A 141 8.89 -8.30 -23.58
C ARG A 141 9.17 -9.76 -23.95
N GLN A 142 10.43 -10.13 -24.10
CA GLN A 142 10.83 -11.49 -24.47
C GLN A 142 10.81 -12.48 -23.29
N TYR A 143 11.25 -12.05 -22.11
CA TYR A 143 11.62 -12.97 -21.03
C TYR A 143 10.72 -12.95 -19.80
N THR A 144 10.07 -11.83 -19.48
CA THR A 144 9.32 -11.66 -18.22
C THR A 144 7.81 -11.56 -18.42
N VAL A 145 7.34 -10.88 -19.48
CA VAL A 145 5.91 -10.58 -19.68
C VAL A 145 5.02 -11.83 -19.68
N TRP A 146 5.44 -12.91 -20.33
CA TRP A 146 4.67 -14.18 -20.36
C TRP A 146 4.40 -14.73 -18.94
N ALA A 147 5.38 -14.63 -18.04
CA ALA A 147 5.27 -15.14 -16.68
C ALA A 147 4.35 -14.22 -15.87
N LEU A 148 4.59 -12.91 -15.95
CA LEU A 148 3.79 -11.91 -15.25
C LEU A 148 2.31 -12.01 -15.59
N THR A 149 1.97 -12.09 -16.89
CA THR A 149 0.57 -12.25 -17.32
C THR A 149 -0.06 -13.55 -16.79
N SER A 150 0.70 -14.65 -16.77
CA SER A 150 0.23 -15.91 -16.19
C SER A 150 -0.01 -15.83 -14.68
N PHE A 151 0.80 -15.07 -13.94
CA PHE A 151 0.70 -14.92 -12.49
C PHE A 151 -0.55 -14.12 -12.06
N PHE A 152 -1.00 -13.15 -12.87
CA PHE A 152 -2.26 -12.43 -12.61
C PHE A 152 -3.48 -13.36 -12.58
N THR A 153 -3.45 -14.44 -13.36
CA THR A 153 -4.54 -15.41 -13.46
C THR A 153 -4.19 -16.76 -12.82
N ASP A 154 -3.17 -16.80 -11.95
CA ASP A 154 -2.73 -18.05 -11.34
C ASP A 154 -3.84 -18.66 -10.47
N ARG A 155 -3.94 -19.99 -10.47
CA ARG A 155 -4.91 -20.73 -9.65
C ARG A 155 -4.76 -20.49 -8.14
N SER A 156 -3.55 -20.19 -7.66
CA SER A 156 -3.30 -19.87 -6.25
C SER A 156 -3.50 -18.38 -6.00
N TRP A 157 -4.41 -18.07 -5.07
CA TRP A 157 -4.65 -16.70 -4.64
C TRP A 157 -3.41 -16.03 -4.04
N ARG A 158 -2.44 -16.81 -3.52
CA ARG A 158 -1.17 -16.27 -2.97
C ARG A 158 -0.28 -15.67 -4.05
N VAL A 159 -0.25 -16.30 -5.22
CA VAL A 159 0.48 -15.80 -6.39
C VAL A 159 -0.18 -14.51 -6.89
N ARG A 160 -1.52 -14.53 -7.05
CA ARG A 160 -2.30 -13.35 -7.46
C ARG A 160 -2.20 -12.20 -6.46
N LEU A 161 -2.22 -12.50 -5.16
CA LEU A 161 -1.99 -11.53 -4.08
C LEU A 161 -0.60 -10.90 -4.18
N SER A 162 0.43 -11.70 -4.45
CA SER A 162 1.79 -11.20 -4.64
C SER A 162 1.89 -10.29 -5.86
N MET A 163 1.19 -10.61 -6.95
CA MET A 163 1.09 -9.74 -8.13
C MET A 163 0.41 -8.41 -7.81
N ALA A 164 -0.71 -8.43 -7.08
CA ALA A 164 -1.38 -7.20 -6.63
C ALA A 164 -0.42 -6.30 -5.85
N LYS A 165 0.32 -6.87 -4.88
CA LYS A 165 1.27 -6.14 -4.04
C LYS A 165 2.46 -5.54 -4.78
N TYR A 166 2.81 -6.08 -5.95
CA TYR A 166 3.93 -5.60 -6.77
C TYR A 166 3.53 -4.77 -7.98
N PHE A 167 2.24 -4.55 -8.19
CA PHE A 167 1.76 -3.90 -9.40
C PHE A 167 2.41 -2.53 -9.65
N ASP A 168 2.56 -1.69 -8.63
CA ASP A 168 3.18 -0.35 -8.77
C ASP A 168 4.65 -0.41 -9.18
N ARG A 169 5.39 -1.41 -8.67
CA ARG A 169 6.79 -1.66 -9.06
C ARG A 169 6.87 -2.22 -10.47
N LEU A 170 5.97 -3.12 -10.86
CA LEU A 170 5.90 -3.67 -12.21
C LEU A 170 5.64 -2.59 -13.25
N CYS A 171 4.70 -1.67 -12.99
CA CYS A 171 4.42 -0.55 -13.88
C CYS A 171 5.66 0.33 -14.11
N LYS A 172 6.43 0.61 -13.04
CA LYS A 172 7.67 1.38 -13.13
C LYS A 172 8.77 0.63 -13.88
N ALA A 173 8.92 -0.67 -13.63
CA ALA A 173 9.98 -1.50 -14.21
C ALA A 173 9.74 -1.78 -15.71
N LEU A 174 8.50 -2.01 -16.12
CA LEU A 174 8.16 -2.33 -17.51
C LEU A 174 7.93 -1.10 -18.40
N GLY A 175 7.74 0.08 -17.81
CA GLY A 175 7.45 1.30 -18.55
C GLY A 175 6.00 1.38 -19.05
N PRO A 176 5.60 2.53 -19.61
CA PRO A 176 4.20 2.83 -19.95
C PRO A 176 3.64 1.93 -21.05
N ASP A 177 4.45 1.55 -22.04
CA ASP A 177 4.00 0.78 -23.20
C ASP A 177 3.58 -0.64 -22.79
N LEU A 178 4.50 -1.40 -22.17
CA LEU A 178 4.20 -2.74 -21.64
C LEU A 178 3.14 -2.72 -20.53
N THR A 179 3.14 -1.69 -19.68
CA THR A 179 2.08 -1.54 -18.67
C THR A 179 0.71 -1.49 -19.31
N THR A 180 0.57 -0.69 -20.37
CA THR A 180 -0.69 -0.52 -21.09
C THR A 180 -1.10 -1.79 -21.82
N SER A 181 -0.18 -2.40 -22.59
CA SER A 181 -0.50 -3.54 -23.45
C SER A 181 -0.71 -4.83 -22.67
N ASP A 182 0.07 -5.06 -21.62
CA ASP A 182 0.19 -6.39 -21.00
C ASP A 182 -0.25 -6.44 -19.53
N LEU A 183 -0.20 -5.33 -18.77
CA LEU A 183 -0.45 -5.37 -17.33
C LEU A 183 -1.84 -4.87 -16.92
N LEU A 184 -2.35 -3.81 -17.54
CA LEU A 184 -3.59 -3.15 -17.09
C LEU A 184 -4.79 -4.10 -17.12
N GLN A 185 -5.01 -4.79 -18.25
CA GLN A 185 -6.18 -5.67 -18.37
C GLN A 185 -6.12 -6.84 -17.37
N PRO A 186 -5.01 -7.59 -17.21
CA PRO A 186 -4.91 -8.60 -16.16
C PRO A 186 -5.09 -8.04 -14.75
N PHE A 187 -4.56 -6.84 -14.46
CA PHE A 187 -4.74 -6.18 -13.16
C PHE A 187 -6.20 -5.84 -12.85
N THR A 188 -7.01 -5.46 -13.85
CA THR A 188 -8.47 -5.29 -13.64
C THR A 188 -9.15 -6.59 -13.16
N GLY A 189 -8.59 -7.75 -13.52
CA GLY A 189 -9.01 -9.05 -13.02
C GLY A 189 -8.80 -9.19 -11.51
N LEU A 190 -7.69 -8.65 -10.97
CA LEU A 190 -7.40 -8.70 -9.53
C LEU A 190 -8.34 -7.80 -8.71
N LEU A 191 -8.79 -6.66 -9.26
CA LEU A 191 -9.83 -5.84 -8.64
C LEU A 191 -11.19 -6.59 -8.54
N ASN A 192 -11.35 -7.66 -9.31
CA ASN A 192 -12.54 -8.50 -9.35
C ASN A 192 -12.29 -9.93 -8.84
N ASP A 193 -11.16 -10.15 -8.17
CA ASP A 193 -10.72 -11.48 -7.73
C ASP A 193 -11.76 -12.13 -6.81
N PRO A 194 -11.95 -13.47 -6.85
CA PRO A 194 -12.81 -14.15 -5.88
C PRO A 194 -12.37 -13.90 -4.42
N GLU A 195 -11.07 -13.76 -4.15
CA GLU A 195 -10.57 -13.58 -2.80
C GLU A 195 -10.44 -12.13 -2.37
N GLN A 196 -11.08 -11.81 -1.23
CA GLN A 196 -11.13 -10.45 -0.71
C GLN A 196 -9.73 -9.87 -0.47
N ASP A 197 -8.76 -10.68 0.00
CA ASP A 197 -7.41 -10.21 0.31
C ASP A 197 -6.66 -9.78 -0.97
N VAL A 198 -6.95 -10.43 -2.10
CA VAL A 198 -6.42 -10.03 -3.40
C VAL A 198 -7.06 -8.72 -3.87
N ARG A 199 -8.39 -8.58 -3.72
CA ARG A 199 -9.09 -7.33 -4.07
C ARG A 199 -8.61 -6.16 -3.23
N ILE A 200 -8.44 -6.34 -1.91
CA ILE A 200 -7.89 -5.31 -1.01
C ILE A 200 -6.50 -4.88 -1.49
N ALA A 201 -5.59 -5.82 -1.70
CA ALA A 201 -4.24 -5.51 -2.16
C ALA A 201 -4.22 -4.83 -3.55
N ALA A 202 -5.13 -5.21 -4.45
CA ALA A 202 -5.26 -4.57 -5.75
C ALA A 202 -5.76 -3.12 -5.61
N VAL A 203 -6.75 -2.86 -4.76
CA VAL A 203 -7.23 -1.51 -4.46
C VAL A 203 -6.11 -0.66 -3.84
N GLU A 204 -5.38 -1.18 -2.85
CA GLU A 204 -4.23 -0.48 -2.26
C GLU A 204 -3.13 -0.17 -3.28
N ALA A 205 -2.94 -1.06 -4.27
CA ALA A 205 -1.98 -0.84 -5.35
C ALA A 205 -2.39 0.30 -6.28
N VAL A 206 -3.69 0.54 -6.49
CA VAL A 206 -4.18 1.68 -7.30
C VAL A 206 -3.67 3.00 -6.73
N GLN A 207 -3.70 3.19 -5.40
CA GLN A 207 -3.20 4.41 -4.76
C GLN A 207 -1.73 4.69 -5.07
N LYS A 208 -0.90 3.65 -5.16
CA LYS A 208 0.52 3.78 -5.50
C LYS A 208 0.73 4.05 -7.00
N CYS A 209 -0.25 3.68 -7.83
CA CYS A 209 -0.19 3.79 -9.27
C CYS A 209 -0.79 5.10 -9.81
N VAL A 210 -1.48 5.92 -9.00
CA VAL A 210 -2.05 7.19 -9.47
C VAL A 210 -1.00 8.17 -10.02
N SER A 211 0.26 8.04 -9.59
CA SER A 211 1.40 8.83 -10.09
C SER A 211 2.17 8.15 -11.23
N VAL A 212 1.85 6.90 -11.54
CA VAL A 212 2.51 6.09 -12.57
C VAL A 212 1.63 5.97 -13.82
N LEU A 213 0.31 5.88 -13.64
CA LEU A 213 -0.66 5.77 -14.70
C LEU A 213 -1.16 7.14 -15.14
N SER A 214 -1.43 7.28 -16.44
CA SER A 214 -2.14 8.42 -17.00
C SER A 214 -3.61 8.44 -16.58
N VAL A 215 -4.22 9.62 -16.62
CA VAL A 215 -5.66 9.81 -16.37
C VAL A 215 -6.51 8.93 -17.29
N ASP A 216 -6.14 8.84 -18.58
CA ASP A 216 -6.86 8.01 -19.55
C ASP A 216 -6.83 6.52 -19.18
N GLN A 217 -5.69 6.00 -18.71
CA GLN A 217 -5.59 4.62 -18.25
C GLN A 217 -6.42 4.39 -16.98
N LEU A 218 -6.39 5.31 -16.01
CA LEU A 218 -7.23 5.22 -14.83
C LEU A 218 -8.71 5.17 -15.22
N GLN A 219 -9.17 6.10 -16.06
CA GLN A 219 -10.56 6.18 -16.50
C GLN A 219 -11.01 4.98 -17.33
N SER A 220 -10.13 4.40 -18.14
CA SER A 220 -10.48 3.30 -19.05
C SER A 220 -10.48 1.94 -18.36
N PHE A 221 -9.54 1.69 -17.44
CA PHE A 221 -9.34 0.36 -16.85
C PHE A 221 -9.77 0.26 -15.40
N ILE A 222 -9.46 1.29 -14.59
CA ILE A 222 -9.56 1.21 -13.12
C ILE A 222 -10.90 1.73 -12.61
N ILE A 223 -11.27 2.97 -12.98
CA ILE A 223 -12.50 3.63 -12.51
C ILE A 223 -13.77 2.81 -12.79
N PRO A 224 -13.93 2.12 -13.94
CA PRO A 224 -15.12 1.30 -14.19
C PRO A 224 -15.31 0.16 -13.16
N GLN A 225 -14.23 -0.28 -12.48
CA GLN A 225 -14.30 -1.34 -11.47
C GLN A 225 -14.81 -0.83 -10.12
N PHE A 226 -14.72 0.48 -9.86
CA PHE A 226 -15.01 1.04 -8.54
C PHE A 226 -16.46 0.88 -8.14
N SER A 227 -17.42 0.95 -9.08
CA SER A 227 -18.84 0.74 -8.77
C SER A 227 -19.11 -0.65 -8.18
N LYS A 228 -18.41 -1.68 -8.66
CA LYS A 228 -18.54 -3.04 -8.11
C LYS A 228 -17.84 -3.16 -6.76
N LEU A 229 -16.66 -2.56 -6.61
CA LEU A 229 -15.90 -2.54 -5.35
C LEU A 229 -16.64 -1.78 -4.23
N ALA A 230 -17.35 -0.70 -4.55
CA ALA A 230 -18.17 0.05 -3.60
C ALA A 230 -19.42 -0.73 -3.14
N LEU A 231 -19.81 -1.78 -3.87
CA LEU A 231 -20.92 -2.68 -3.53
C LEU A 231 -20.42 -4.07 -3.11
N ASP A 232 -19.12 -4.19 -2.82
CA ASP A 232 -18.51 -5.47 -2.45
C ASP A 232 -19.13 -6.00 -1.15
N GLN A 233 -19.37 -7.32 -1.09
CA GLN A 233 -19.93 -7.96 0.09
C GLN A 233 -18.96 -7.91 1.28
N ALA A 234 -17.65 -7.93 1.00
CA ALA A 234 -16.61 -7.82 2.01
C ALA A 234 -16.42 -6.36 2.43
N GLN A 235 -16.85 -6.03 3.65
CA GLN A 235 -16.66 -4.71 4.27
C GLN A 235 -15.19 -4.21 4.19
N PRO A 236 -14.16 -5.06 4.38
CA PRO A 236 -12.77 -4.62 4.25
C PRO A 236 -12.40 -4.14 2.83
N VAL A 237 -13.00 -4.70 1.77
CA VAL A 237 -12.76 -4.26 0.38
C VAL A 237 -13.33 -2.85 0.17
N ARG A 238 -14.56 -2.62 0.63
CA ARG A 238 -15.18 -1.29 0.58
C ARG A 238 -14.39 -0.26 1.39
N ALA A 239 -13.87 -0.67 2.55
CA ALA A 239 -13.03 0.18 3.39
C ALA A 239 -11.70 0.54 2.72
N ALA A 240 -11.06 -0.42 2.03
CA ALA A 240 -9.86 -0.16 1.23
C ALA A 240 -10.15 0.84 0.09
N LEU A 241 -11.29 0.72 -0.60
CA LEU A 241 -11.68 1.67 -1.65
C LEU A 241 -11.89 3.08 -1.08
N ALA A 242 -12.59 3.19 0.05
CA ALA A 242 -12.82 4.45 0.74
C ALA A 242 -11.52 5.14 1.19
N ASP A 243 -10.47 4.36 1.51
CA ASP A 243 -9.18 4.89 1.94
C ASP A 243 -8.41 5.57 0.80
N ILE A 244 -8.54 5.06 -0.43
CA ILE A 244 -7.77 5.54 -1.58
C ILE A 244 -8.49 6.59 -2.43
N ILE A 245 -9.81 6.73 -2.28
CA ILE A 245 -10.65 7.46 -3.25
C ILE A 245 -10.26 8.94 -3.37
N GLY A 246 -9.78 9.56 -2.28
CA GLY A 246 -9.32 10.95 -2.28
C GLY A 246 -8.11 11.16 -3.18
N GLY A 247 -7.10 10.28 -3.09
CA GLY A 247 -5.90 10.36 -3.94
C GLY A 247 -6.21 10.08 -5.42
N VAL A 248 -7.16 9.19 -5.70
CA VAL A 248 -7.65 8.97 -7.07
C VAL A 248 -8.39 10.20 -7.59
N ALA A 249 -9.23 10.83 -6.77
CA ALA A 249 -9.94 12.06 -7.14
C ALA A 249 -8.98 13.21 -7.47
N GLU A 250 -7.91 13.39 -6.68
CA GLU A 250 -6.86 14.37 -6.97
C GLU A 250 -6.20 14.11 -8.33
N ALA A 251 -5.87 12.86 -8.63
CA ALA A 251 -5.24 12.48 -9.90
C ALA A 251 -6.16 12.69 -11.12
N LEU A 252 -7.47 12.45 -10.98
CA LEU A 252 -8.44 12.66 -12.04
C LEU A 252 -8.77 14.16 -12.26
N GLY A 253 -8.66 14.98 -11.21
CA GLY A 253 -9.08 16.37 -11.23
C GLY A 253 -10.60 16.54 -11.11
N ARG A 254 -11.04 17.82 -11.08
CA ARG A 254 -12.42 18.23 -10.75
C ARG A 254 -13.48 17.58 -11.65
N ASP A 255 -13.40 17.83 -12.96
CA ASP A 255 -14.47 17.48 -13.91
C ASP A 255 -14.68 15.97 -14.01
N ALA A 256 -13.58 15.21 -14.09
CA ALA A 256 -13.61 13.76 -14.13
C ALA A 256 -14.17 13.19 -12.82
N THR A 257 -13.68 13.65 -11.66
CA THR A 257 -14.18 13.22 -10.34
C THR A 257 -15.67 13.50 -10.19
N GLN A 258 -16.13 14.70 -10.55
CA GLN A 258 -17.53 15.07 -10.48
C GLN A 258 -18.41 14.15 -11.34
N LYS A 259 -17.95 13.85 -12.56
CA LYS A 259 -18.69 13.02 -13.51
C LYS A 259 -18.71 11.54 -13.13
N THR A 260 -17.61 10.98 -12.65
CA THR A 260 -17.43 9.53 -12.51
C THR A 260 -17.45 9.02 -11.07
N LEU A 261 -17.03 9.83 -10.10
CA LEU A 261 -16.83 9.38 -8.71
C LEU A 261 -17.82 10.00 -7.71
N LEU A 262 -18.45 11.14 -8.01
CA LEU A 262 -19.27 11.86 -7.03
C LEU A 262 -20.35 10.98 -6.38
N ASN A 263 -21.13 10.24 -7.17
CA ASN A 263 -22.20 9.38 -6.61
C ASN A 263 -21.61 8.27 -5.73
N LEU A 264 -20.53 7.64 -6.19
CA LEU A 264 -19.84 6.59 -5.44
C LEU A 264 -19.27 7.12 -4.11
N ILE A 265 -18.70 8.32 -4.11
CA ILE A 265 -18.22 9.00 -2.90
C ILE A 265 -19.37 9.21 -1.91
N LEU A 266 -20.52 9.70 -2.39
CA LEU A 266 -21.69 9.94 -1.54
C LEU A 266 -22.28 8.64 -0.97
N ASP A 267 -22.25 7.55 -1.74
CA ASP A 267 -22.69 6.23 -1.30
C ASP A 267 -21.75 5.66 -0.23
N LEU A 268 -20.43 5.72 -0.44
CA LEU A 268 -19.44 5.28 0.55
C LEU A 268 -19.49 6.09 1.85
N MET A 269 -19.77 7.40 1.78
CA MET A 269 -19.93 8.23 2.98
C MET A 269 -21.15 7.81 3.83
N LYS A 270 -22.13 7.13 3.22
CA LYS A 270 -23.35 6.62 3.86
C LYS A 270 -23.32 5.11 4.08
N ASP A 271 -22.16 4.46 3.90
CA ASP A 271 -22.02 3.02 4.05
C ASP A 271 -22.46 2.55 5.44
N GLU A 272 -23.10 1.40 5.52
CA GLU A 272 -23.57 0.81 6.77
C GLU A 272 -22.40 0.50 7.73
N HIS A 273 -21.24 0.14 7.19
CA HIS A 273 -20.06 -0.22 7.97
C HIS A 273 -19.23 1.01 8.38
N HIS A 274 -19.00 1.16 9.68
CA HIS A 274 -18.37 2.34 10.26
C HIS A 274 -16.94 2.59 9.76
N THR A 275 -16.17 1.55 9.41
CA THR A 275 -14.79 1.71 8.92
C THR A 275 -14.76 2.37 7.54
N VAL A 276 -15.75 2.06 6.69
CA VAL A 276 -15.88 2.69 5.36
C VAL A 276 -16.17 4.18 5.54
N ARG A 277 -17.16 4.53 6.38
CA ARG A 277 -17.47 5.93 6.70
C ARG A 277 -16.28 6.66 7.31
N LEU A 278 -15.56 6.03 8.23
CA LEU A 278 -14.36 6.58 8.86
C LEU A 278 -13.29 6.94 7.80
N ASN A 279 -13.00 6.02 6.88
CA ASN A 279 -12.03 6.26 5.82
C ASN A 279 -12.49 7.38 4.87
N MET A 280 -13.78 7.43 4.53
CA MET A 280 -14.33 8.53 3.73
C MET A 280 -14.20 9.89 4.42
N VAL A 281 -14.40 9.96 5.74
CA VAL A 281 -14.19 11.18 6.52
C VAL A 281 -12.73 11.62 6.44
N SER A 282 -11.78 10.68 6.55
CA SER A 282 -10.35 10.99 6.42
C SER A 282 -10.00 11.60 5.06
N GLN A 283 -10.78 11.30 4.02
CA GLN A 283 -10.62 11.84 2.66
C GLN A 283 -11.48 13.10 2.39
N ALA A 284 -12.32 13.53 3.33
CA ALA A 284 -13.34 14.56 3.08
C ALA A 284 -12.72 15.88 2.61
N ALA A 285 -11.71 16.40 3.31
CA ALA A 285 -11.08 17.67 2.94
C ALA A 285 -10.40 17.61 1.56
N THR A 286 -9.76 16.50 1.22
CA THR A 286 -9.15 16.28 -0.09
C THR A 286 -10.20 16.30 -1.20
N ILE A 287 -11.28 15.53 -1.03
CA ILE A 287 -12.41 15.50 -1.97
C ILE A 287 -13.04 16.90 -2.11
N CYS A 288 -13.17 17.63 -1.00
CA CYS A 288 -13.64 19.02 -1.01
C CYS A 288 -12.76 19.92 -1.87
N GLY A 289 -11.44 19.81 -1.73
CA GLY A 289 -10.48 20.60 -2.50
C GLY A 289 -10.60 20.33 -4.00
N VAL A 290 -10.80 19.07 -4.41
CA VAL A 290 -10.90 18.67 -5.82
C VAL A 290 -12.19 19.15 -6.46
N LEU A 291 -13.35 18.95 -5.82
CA LEU A 291 -14.66 19.25 -6.40
C LEU A 291 -14.99 20.75 -6.41
N GLY A 292 -14.38 21.53 -5.52
CA GLY A 292 -14.64 22.95 -5.36
C GLY A 292 -15.99 23.26 -4.71
N LEU A 293 -16.13 24.48 -4.16
CA LEU A 293 -17.24 24.85 -3.28
C LEU A 293 -18.64 24.67 -3.92
N ASP A 294 -18.79 25.01 -5.21
CA ASP A 294 -20.10 25.04 -5.88
C ASP A 294 -20.81 23.67 -5.90
N THR A 295 -20.04 22.60 -6.04
CA THR A 295 -20.55 21.22 -6.10
C THR A 295 -20.79 20.63 -4.70
N MET A 296 -20.17 21.23 -3.68
CA MET A 296 -19.98 20.65 -2.36
C MET A 296 -21.05 21.04 -1.34
N VAL A 297 -21.59 22.26 -1.44
CA VAL A 297 -22.45 22.87 -0.41
C VAL A 297 -23.76 22.10 -0.18
N GLY A 298 -24.17 21.22 -1.10
CA GLY A 298 -25.39 20.41 -0.97
C GLY A 298 -25.19 18.94 -0.57
N SER A 299 -24.16 18.26 -1.09
CA SER A 299 -24.09 16.79 -1.07
C SER A 299 -23.09 16.26 -0.04
N VAL A 300 -21.81 16.59 -0.20
CA VAL A 300 -20.74 16.14 0.70
C VAL A 300 -20.81 16.86 2.05
N LEU A 301 -21.06 18.17 2.06
CA LEU A 301 -21.10 18.95 3.29
C LEU A 301 -22.22 18.48 4.24
N GLY A 302 -23.42 18.21 3.72
CA GLY A 302 -24.52 17.67 4.52
C GLY A 302 -24.17 16.31 5.15
N THR A 303 -23.39 15.51 4.44
CA THR A 303 -22.93 14.21 4.96
C THR A 303 -21.88 14.40 6.06
N VAL A 304 -20.90 15.30 5.89
CA VAL A 304 -19.95 15.68 6.96
C VAL A 304 -20.67 16.20 8.21
N GLN A 305 -21.69 17.05 8.03
CA GLN A 305 -22.52 17.56 9.12
C GLN A 305 -23.27 16.44 9.87
N SER A 306 -23.68 15.37 9.17
CA SER A 306 -24.31 14.21 9.82
C SER A 306 -23.29 13.36 10.59
N LEU A 307 -22.08 13.21 10.06
CA LEU A 307 -21.03 12.34 10.62
C LEU A 307 -20.38 12.91 11.88
N ILE A 308 -20.44 14.23 12.08
CA ILE A 308 -19.97 14.85 13.33
C ILE A 308 -20.81 14.42 14.54
N MET A 309 -22.05 13.95 14.32
CA MET A 309 -22.96 13.44 15.34
C MET A 309 -23.07 11.91 15.30
N ASP A 310 -22.16 11.21 14.62
CA ASP A 310 -22.21 9.74 14.49
C ASP A 310 -22.09 9.07 15.87
N ASN A 311 -22.82 7.97 16.07
CA ASN A 311 -22.79 7.17 17.29
C ASN A 311 -21.37 6.68 17.62
N GLN A 312 -20.56 6.39 16.60
CA GLN A 312 -19.18 5.97 16.75
C GLN A 312 -18.26 7.17 16.97
N TRP A 313 -17.74 7.33 18.19
CA TRP A 313 -16.89 8.48 18.56
C TRP A 313 -15.63 8.63 17.69
N ARG A 314 -15.10 7.54 17.13
CA ARG A 314 -13.95 7.59 16.20
C ARG A 314 -14.28 8.32 14.90
N ILE A 315 -15.52 8.21 14.42
CA ILE A 315 -15.99 8.97 13.24
C ILE A 315 -16.09 10.44 13.61
N ARG A 316 -16.71 10.77 14.74
CA ARG A 316 -16.77 12.17 15.23
C ARG A 316 -15.37 12.77 15.38
N LEU A 317 -14.44 12.04 16.00
CA LEU A 317 -13.04 12.42 16.11
C LEU A 317 -12.42 12.72 14.73
N ALA A 318 -12.59 11.81 13.77
CA ALA A 318 -12.04 11.99 12.43
C ALA A 318 -12.63 13.22 11.72
N VAL A 319 -13.93 13.51 11.90
CA VAL A 319 -14.56 14.72 11.36
C VAL A 319 -13.92 15.97 11.97
N ILE A 320 -13.71 16.00 13.29
CA ILE A 320 -13.02 17.10 13.97
C ILE A 320 -11.62 17.29 13.43
N GLN A 321 -10.87 16.20 13.19
CA GLN A 321 -9.52 16.26 12.63
C GLN A 321 -9.46 16.88 11.22
N GLN A 322 -10.54 16.86 10.45
CA GLN A 322 -10.61 17.52 9.13
C GLN A 322 -10.93 19.02 9.21
N MET A 323 -11.40 19.53 10.35
CA MET A 323 -11.92 20.91 10.46
C MET A 323 -10.93 22.00 10.07
N PRO A 324 -9.63 21.95 10.42
CA PRO A 324 -8.68 22.99 9.99
C PRO A 324 -8.55 23.08 8.46
N LYS A 325 -8.50 21.94 7.78
CA LYS A 325 -8.44 21.91 6.31
C LYS A 325 -9.75 22.40 5.68
N LEU A 326 -10.89 22.00 6.24
CA LEU A 326 -12.19 22.49 5.78
C LEU A 326 -12.35 24.00 6.00
N ALA A 327 -11.88 24.53 7.13
CA ALA A 327 -11.84 25.95 7.42
C ALA A 327 -11.00 26.71 6.37
N GLN A 328 -9.81 26.19 6.04
CA GLN A 328 -8.97 26.76 4.99
C GLN A 328 -9.65 26.78 3.61
N LEU A 329 -10.37 25.71 3.26
CA LEU A 329 -11.06 25.62 1.97
C LEU A 329 -12.29 26.53 1.88
N PHE A 330 -13.02 26.67 2.97
CA PHE A 330 -14.33 27.35 2.99
C PHE A 330 -14.21 28.84 3.27
N GLY A 331 -13.12 29.27 3.91
CA GLY A 331 -13.01 30.63 4.42
C GLY A 331 -13.94 30.86 5.63
N PRO A 332 -13.79 32.04 6.28
CA PRO A 332 -14.45 32.31 7.55
C PRO A 332 -15.98 32.35 7.42
N GLU A 333 -16.53 32.95 6.37
CA GLU A 333 -17.98 33.14 6.24
C GLU A 333 -18.72 31.80 6.09
N LEU A 334 -18.23 30.93 5.20
CA LEU A 334 -18.88 29.65 4.94
C LEU A 334 -18.64 28.65 6.08
N PHE A 335 -17.46 28.68 6.70
CA PHE A 335 -17.18 27.88 7.90
C PHE A 335 -18.12 28.26 9.04
N GLN A 336 -18.28 29.55 9.32
CA GLN A 336 -19.23 30.06 10.31
C GLN A 336 -20.66 29.61 10.03
N GLN A 337 -21.09 29.73 8.78
CA GLN A 337 -22.48 29.41 8.42
C GLN A 337 -22.78 27.91 8.52
N LYS A 338 -21.80 27.03 8.23
CA LYS A 338 -22.07 25.60 8.00
C LYS A 338 -21.43 24.65 8.99
N LEU A 339 -20.27 24.97 9.55
CA LEU A 339 -19.48 24.02 10.35
C LEU A 339 -19.22 24.48 11.78
N GLU A 340 -19.10 25.79 12.01
CA GLU A 340 -18.68 26.33 13.30
C GLU A 340 -19.53 25.87 14.47
N GLY A 341 -20.86 25.94 14.35
CA GLY A 341 -21.76 25.54 15.44
C GLY A 341 -21.58 24.08 15.85
N LEU A 342 -21.32 23.20 14.87
CA LEU A 342 -21.07 21.78 15.08
C LEU A 342 -19.67 21.51 15.64
N PHE A 343 -18.67 22.23 15.15
CA PHE A 343 -17.30 22.18 15.69
C PHE A 343 -17.26 22.60 17.16
N LEU A 344 -17.90 23.74 17.49
CA LEU A 344 -17.92 24.24 18.86
C LEU A 344 -18.81 23.39 19.78
N SER A 345 -19.92 22.80 19.32
CA SER A 345 -20.71 21.89 20.16
C SER A 345 -19.92 20.66 20.60
N SER A 346 -18.91 20.26 19.81
CA SER A 346 -18.03 19.14 20.10
C SER A 346 -17.04 19.40 21.26
N LEU A 347 -16.90 20.64 21.74
CA LEU A 347 -16.26 20.93 23.05
C LEU A 347 -17.01 20.26 24.22
N ASN A 348 -18.28 19.91 24.02
CA ASN A 348 -19.10 19.21 25.01
C ASN A 348 -19.31 17.72 24.65
N ASP A 349 -18.51 17.15 23.75
CA ASP A 349 -18.61 15.74 23.39
C ASP A 349 -18.47 14.84 24.63
N SER A 350 -19.18 13.71 24.67
CA SER A 350 -19.11 12.76 25.78
C SER A 350 -17.73 12.12 25.94
N VAL A 351 -16.95 12.02 24.86
CA VAL A 351 -15.63 11.39 24.81
C VAL A 351 -14.52 12.42 24.86
N TYR A 352 -13.60 12.27 25.82
CA TYR A 352 -12.47 13.19 26.02
C TYR A 352 -11.59 13.35 24.78
N SER A 353 -11.26 12.27 24.06
CA SER A 353 -10.43 12.35 22.86
C SER A 353 -11.02 13.23 21.76
N VAL A 354 -12.36 13.29 21.64
CA VAL A 354 -13.01 14.19 20.69
C VAL A 354 -12.85 15.63 21.15
N ARG A 355 -13.13 15.92 22.44
CA ARG A 355 -12.95 17.25 23.03
C ARG A 355 -11.51 17.76 22.89
N GLU A 356 -10.53 16.89 23.15
CA GLU A 356 -9.11 17.19 23.01
C GLU A 356 -8.73 17.54 21.56
N ALA A 357 -9.29 16.84 20.57
CA ALA A 357 -9.09 17.17 19.17
C ALA A 357 -9.68 18.54 18.79
N VAL A 358 -10.83 18.92 19.38
CA VAL A 358 -11.38 20.27 19.18
C VAL A 358 -10.43 21.33 19.75
N ILE A 359 -9.94 21.13 20.98
CA ILE A 359 -8.94 22.02 21.60
C ILE A 359 -7.70 22.16 20.71
N ALA A 360 -7.16 21.06 20.20
CA ALA A 360 -6.00 21.07 19.33
C ALA A 360 -6.24 21.81 18.00
N ASN A 361 -7.47 21.76 17.48
CA ASN A 361 -7.82 22.32 16.17
C ASN A 361 -8.29 23.77 16.21
N ILE A 362 -8.58 24.33 17.39
CA ILE A 362 -8.95 25.73 17.56
C ILE A 362 -7.80 26.66 17.13
N GLN A 363 -6.56 26.31 17.49
CA GLN A 363 -5.38 27.10 17.14
C GLN A 363 -5.18 27.21 15.61
N PRO A 364 -5.06 26.11 14.83
CA PRO A 364 -4.86 26.22 13.39
C PRO A 364 -6.03 26.88 12.66
N ILE A 365 -7.27 26.76 13.14
CA ILE A 365 -8.42 27.49 12.56
C ILE A 365 -8.26 29.00 12.79
N SER A 366 -7.83 29.40 13.99
CA SER A 366 -7.57 30.79 14.34
C SER A 366 -6.42 31.39 13.53
N GLU A 367 -5.36 30.62 13.29
CA GLU A 367 -4.25 31.01 12.43
C GLU A 367 -4.69 31.21 10.98
N VAL A 368 -5.62 30.38 10.48
CA VAL A 368 -6.18 30.49 9.11
C VAL A 368 -7.05 31.74 8.94
N PHE A 369 -7.87 32.09 9.93
CA PHE A 369 -8.80 33.23 9.84
C PHE A 369 -8.23 34.55 10.37
N GLY A 370 -7.12 34.49 11.11
CA GLY A 370 -6.40 35.65 11.62
C GLY A 370 -6.90 36.14 12.98
N SER A 371 -6.04 36.89 13.68
CA SER A 371 -6.25 37.32 15.07
C SER A 371 -7.51 38.17 15.26
N GLN A 372 -7.82 39.07 14.32
CA GLN A 372 -9.01 39.91 14.40
C GLN A 372 -10.29 39.07 14.43
N TRP A 373 -10.40 38.10 13.53
CA TRP A 373 -11.55 37.18 13.51
C TRP A 373 -11.62 36.37 14.81
N THR A 374 -10.48 35.91 15.31
CA THR A 374 -10.41 35.15 16.57
C THR A 374 -10.90 35.98 17.77
N GLU A 375 -10.44 37.22 17.90
CA GLU A 375 -10.82 38.11 19.00
C GLU A 375 -12.28 38.55 18.93
N GLU A 376 -12.74 38.95 17.75
CA GLU A 376 -14.08 39.52 17.58
C GLU A 376 -15.18 38.46 17.53
N HIS A 377 -14.87 37.21 17.13
CA HIS A 377 -15.89 36.20 16.85
C HIS A 377 -15.69 34.88 17.62
N LEU A 378 -14.53 34.23 17.52
CA LEU A 378 -14.34 32.90 18.12
C LEU A 378 -14.23 32.94 19.64
N LEU A 379 -13.41 33.85 20.18
CA LEU A 379 -13.19 33.97 21.62
C LEU A 379 -14.49 34.24 22.39
N PRO A 380 -15.36 35.20 21.99
CA PRO A 380 -16.65 35.42 22.65
C PRO A 380 -17.51 34.15 22.74
N LYS A 381 -17.53 33.32 21.69
CA LYS A 381 -18.33 32.08 21.67
C LYS A 381 -17.79 31.02 22.60
N ILE A 382 -16.47 30.86 22.69
CA ILE A 382 -15.85 29.92 23.65
C ILE A 382 -16.13 30.39 25.09
N VAL A 383 -16.05 31.70 25.35
CA VAL A 383 -16.39 32.26 26.66
C VAL A 383 -17.86 32.07 27.00
N GLU A 384 -18.77 32.26 26.04
CA GLU A 384 -20.21 31.98 26.22
C GLU A 384 -20.44 30.51 26.58
N GLN A 385 -19.76 29.57 25.92
CA GLN A 385 -19.85 28.16 26.27
C GLN A 385 -19.40 27.88 27.70
N TYR A 386 -18.34 28.54 28.19
CA TYR A 386 -17.91 28.40 29.59
C TYR A 386 -19.02 28.76 30.56
N GLN A 387 -19.80 29.81 30.26
CA GLN A 387 -20.96 30.23 31.06
C GLN A 387 -22.07 29.17 31.02
N GLN A 388 -22.36 28.59 29.84
CA GLN A 388 -23.39 27.57 29.67
C GLN A 388 -23.07 26.26 30.40
N VAL A 389 -21.79 25.87 30.50
CA VAL A 389 -21.38 24.63 31.17
C VAL A 389 -21.11 24.78 32.67
N GLN A 390 -21.23 25.99 33.24
CA GLN A 390 -20.98 26.22 34.67
C GLN A 390 -21.83 25.31 35.58
N GLY A 391 -23.02 24.89 35.15
CA GLY A 391 -23.91 23.98 35.87
C GLY A 391 -23.84 22.49 35.47
N GLN A 392 -23.08 22.12 34.44
CA GLN A 392 -23.15 20.78 33.81
C GLN A 392 -22.00 19.83 34.18
N GLY A 393 -21.00 20.30 34.95
CA GLY A 393 -19.92 19.47 35.50
C GLY A 393 -18.51 20.01 35.23
N TYR A 394 -17.50 19.42 35.90
CA TYR A 394 -16.10 19.85 35.83
C TYR A 394 -15.48 19.72 34.42
N SER A 395 -15.83 18.65 33.70
CA SER A 395 -15.19 18.33 32.42
C SER A 395 -15.43 19.38 31.34
N GLY A 396 -16.65 19.92 31.23
CA GLY A 396 -16.96 20.97 30.25
C GLY A 396 -16.14 22.23 30.52
N ARG A 397 -16.12 22.68 31.78
CA ARG A 397 -15.33 23.85 32.21
C ARG A 397 -13.84 23.70 31.91
N LEU A 398 -13.24 22.55 32.24
CA LEU A 398 -11.83 22.30 31.95
C LEU A 398 -11.55 22.35 30.45
N THR A 399 -12.42 21.75 29.64
CA THR A 399 -12.27 21.71 28.18
C THR A 399 -12.30 23.12 27.60
N THR A 400 -13.26 23.96 28.02
CA THR A 400 -13.35 25.34 27.54
C THR A 400 -12.16 26.19 27.97
N LEU A 401 -11.65 26.01 29.20
CA LEU A 401 -10.45 26.70 29.66
C LEU A 401 -9.20 26.30 28.86
N GLN A 402 -9.06 25.01 28.55
CA GLN A 402 -7.98 24.51 27.69
C GLN A 402 -8.10 25.06 26.26
N ALA A 403 -9.31 25.20 25.73
CA ALA A 403 -9.57 25.80 24.43
C ALA A 403 -9.17 27.28 24.39
N VAL A 404 -9.52 28.07 25.43
CA VAL A 404 -9.09 29.47 25.55
C VAL A 404 -7.56 29.57 25.58
N GLY A 405 -6.87 28.67 26.27
CA GLY A 405 -5.40 28.66 26.31
C GLY A 405 -4.69 28.29 24.99
N ARG A 406 -5.44 27.98 23.93
CA ARG A 406 -4.93 27.70 22.57
C ARG A 406 -5.14 28.85 21.59
N LEU A 407 -5.95 29.85 21.98
CA LEU A 407 -6.10 31.13 21.29
C LEU A 407 -5.05 32.11 21.82
#